data_AF-A0A8B6EP94-F1
#
_entry.id   AF-A0A8B6EP94-F1
#
_cell.length_a   1.000
_cell.length_b   1.000
_cell.length_c   1.000
_cell.angle_alpha   90.00
_cell.angle_beta   90.00
_cell.angle_gamma   90.00
#
_symmetry.space_group_name_H-M   'P 1'
#
loop_
_entity.id
_entity.type
_entity.pdbx_description
1 polymer ?
#
loop_
_entity_poly.entity_id
_entity_poly.type
_entity_poly.pdbx_seq_one_letter_code
_entity_poly.pdbx_strand_id
1 'polypeptide(L)'
;MVEYIVPFLCLMSVAQCYKYCVIGAGPGGVQIGFYLQKLGRDYIIFERSNQAECGNLEDYMIVRKKDGLYLTDADEEAAKIWGQFENDPLQKPYDQIIRCLGFRFDTSIFSNQLFGGYKRKYPLITPDYQSTEIPVIYIVGTATHLLDHRKSARGFIHGFRYSARALNKILSWRYHGETWPKQAYSISNLLPVTVKRINEASGIYQMFGQLVDVILINSISFEYLEEFPINSIREFGQITGESISNKSMIVLGLEYGEDYHGPSEDIFREDRSSYRTEICTSIKLFTSGFILLPRPSK
;
A
#
# COMPACT_ATOMS: atom_id res chain seq x y z
N MET A 1 -43.75 -2.92 20.35
CA MET A 1 -44.41 -3.52 21.52
C MET A 1 -44.44 -5.03 21.25
N VAL A 2 -43.41 -5.79 21.63
CA VAL A 2 -43.00 -6.26 22.98
C VAL A 2 -44.04 -7.22 23.59
N GLU A 3 -43.65 -8.49 23.71
CA GLU A 3 -43.76 -9.41 24.87
C GLU A 3 -43.42 -10.84 24.35
N TYR A 4 -42.20 -11.35 24.53
CA TYR A 4 -41.73 -12.22 25.64
C TYR A 4 -42.68 -13.36 26.01
N ILE A 5 -42.23 -14.62 25.84
CA ILE A 5 -42.23 -15.69 26.85
C ILE A 5 -41.42 -16.88 26.27
N VAL A 6 -40.31 -17.17 26.95
CA VAL A 6 -39.58 -18.46 26.93
C VAL A 6 -40.12 -19.25 28.13
N PRO A 7 -40.36 -20.57 28.03
CA PRO A 7 -39.52 -21.49 28.82
C PRO A 7 -39.20 -22.79 28.04
N PHE A 8 -37.91 -23.09 27.83
CA PHE A 8 -37.10 -24.00 28.66
C PHE A 8 -37.37 -25.50 28.43
N LEU A 9 -36.60 -26.14 27.53
CA LEU A 9 -35.70 -27.26 27.85
C LEU A 9 -35.03 -27.76 26.55
N CYS A 10 -33.89 -27.19 26.20
CA CYS A 10 -32.83 -27.98 25.60
C CYS A 10 -31.55 -27.62 26.34
N LEU A 11 -31.30 -28.39 27.41
CA LEU A 11 -29.97 -28.61 27.92
C LEU A 11 -29.11 -29.06 26.75
N MET A 12 -28.32 -28.15 26.18
CA MET A 12 -26.90 -28.34 25.94
C MET A 12 -26.28 -26.94 25.80
N SER A 13 -25.70 -26.43 26.89
CA SER A 13 -24.52 -25.57 26.76
C SER A 13 -23.44 -26.42 26.09
N VAL A 14 -23.49 -26.56 24.76
CA VAL A 14 -22.33 -27.02 24.02
C VAL A 14 -21.43 -25.81 23.98
N ALA A 15 -20.49 -25.74 24.92
CA ALA A 15 -19.38 -24.81 24.84
C ALA A 15 -18.84 -24.87 23.40
N GLN A 16 -18.99 -23.78 22.64
CA GLN A 16 -18.64 -23.80 21.22
C GLN A 16 -17.13 -24.09 21.13
N CYS A 17 -16.79 -25.28 20.62
CA CYS A 17 -15.42 -25.73 20.44
C CYS A 17 -15.07 -25.51 18.97
N TYR A 18 -14.22 -24.52 18.72
CA TYR A 18 -13.72 -24.25 17.38
C TYR A 18 -12.58 -25.20 17.07
N LYS A 19 -12.61 -25.84 15.90
CA LYS A 19 -11.51 -26.73 15.46
C LYS A 19 -10.32 -25.93 14.94
N TYR A 20 -10.60 -24.79 14.30
CA TYR A 20 -9.58 -23.94 13.70
C TYR A 20 -9.48 -22.61 14.45
N CYS A 21 -8.25 -22.21 14.76
CA CYS A 21 -7.96 -20.87 15.23
C CYS A 21 -7.11 -20.13 14.19
N VAL A 22 -7.58 -18.98 13.73
CA VAL A 22 -6.82 -18.08 12.86
C VAL A 22 -6.30 -16.92 13.70
N ILE A 23 -5.00 -16.64 13.62
CA ILE A 23 -4.35 -15.58 14.39
C ILE A 23 -3.93 -14.46 13.43
N GLY A 24 -4.57 -13.31 13.53
CA GLY A 24 -4.46 -12.16 12.64
C GLY A 24 -5.66 -12.07 11.69
N ALA A 25 -6.30 -10.90 11.64
CA ALA A 25 -7.40 -10.51 10.77
C ALA A 25 -6.99 -9.49 9.69
N GLY A 26 -5.71 -9.49 9.31
CA GLY A 26 -5.28 -8.91 8.03
C GLY A 26 -5.91 -9.64 6.83
N PRO A 27 -5.63 -9.20 5.58
CA PRO A 27 -6.23 -9.76 4.38
C PRO A 27 -6.11 -11.30 4.26
N GLY A 28 -4.95 -11.86 4.63
CA GLY A 28 -4.74 -13.31 4.61
C GLY A 28 -5.60 -14.06 5.63
N GLY A 29 -5.75 -13.53 6.84
CA GLY A 29 -6.55 -14.15 7.89
C GLY A 29 -8.05 -14.12 7.58
N VAL A 30 -8.55 -12.99 7.11
CA VAL A 30 -9.95 -12.85 6.66
C VAL A 30 -10.24 -13.77 5.48
N GLN A 31 -9.32 -13.88 4.52
CA GLN A 31 -9.47 -14.78 3.39
C GLN A 31 -9.50 -16.26 3.82
N ILE A 32 -8.67 -16.65 4.79
CA ILE A 32 -8.73 -18.00 5.38
C ILE A 32 -10.08 -18.23 6.07
N GLY A 33 -10.55 -17.27 6.87
CA GLY A 33 -11.88 -17.33 7.49
C GLY A 33 -13.01 -17.53 6.47
N PHE A 34 -12.98 -16.79 5.36
CA PHE A 34 -13.95 -16.94 4.26
C PHE A 34 -13.97 -18.38 3.70
N TYR A 35 -12.81 -19.00 3.46
CA TYR A 35 -12.75 -20.36 2.95
C TYR A 35 -13.15 -21.41 4.00
N LEU A 36 -12.80 -21.20 5.27
CA LEU A 36 -13.25 -22.07 6.37
C LEU A 36 -14.78 -22.05 6.50
N GLN A 37 -15.38 -20.85 6.45
CA GLN A 37 -16.83 -20.68 6.46
C GLN A 37 -17.49 -21.38 5.25
N LYS A 38 -16.96 -21.19 4.05
CA LYS A 38 -17.48 -21.80 2.81
C LYS A 38 -17.46 -23.34 2.86
N LEU A 39 -16.52 -23.91 3.61
CA LEU A 39 -16.38 -25.36 3.81
C LEU A 39 -17.14 -25.87 5.05
N GLY A 40 -17.92 -25.03 5.74
CA GLY A 40 -18.66 -25.39 6.95
C GLY A 40 -17.75 -25.83 8.10
N ARG A 41 -16.57 -25.23 8.24
CA ARG A 41 -15.62 -25.52 9.33
C ARG A 41 -15.87 -24.59 10.51
N ASP A 42 -15.81 -25.12 11.73
CA ASP A 42 -15.87 -24.31 12.95
C ASP A 42 -14.53 -23.60 13.18
N TYR A 43 -14.52 -22.27 13.12
CA TYR A 43 -13.32 -21.46 13.30
C TYR A 43 -13.55 -20.20 14.14
N ILE A 44 -12.48 -19.70 14.73
CA ILE A 44 -12.41 -18.39 15.36
C ILE A 44 -11.23 -17.60 14.79
N ILE A 45 -11.37 -16.28 14.67
CA ILE A 45 -10.28 -15.38 14.27
C ILE A 45 -9.95 -14.47 15.45
N PHE A 46 -8.69 -14.42 15.82
CA PHE A 46 -8.15 -13.45 16.77
C PHE A 46 -7.44 -12.32 16.01
N GLU A 47 -7.64 -11.08 16.45
CA GLU A 47 -6.91 -9.90 15.99
C GLU A 47 -6.41 -9.14 17.20
N ARG A 48 -5.32 -8.39 17.01
CA ARG A 48 -4.79 -7.50 18.03
C ARG A 48 -5.80 -6.39 18.29
N SER A 49 -6.25 -6.25 19.53
CA SER A 49 -7.07 -5.10 19.89
C SER A 49 -6.22 -3.81 19.87
N ASN A 50 -6.85 -2.69 19.51
CA ASN A 50 -6.25 -1.35 19.68
C ASN A 50 -6.41 -0.83 21.13
N GLN A 51 -6.89 -1.65 22.06
CA GLN A 51 -7.01 -1.30 23.46
C GLN A 51 -5.75 -1.75 24.19
N ALA A 52 -5.12 -0.82 24.93
CA ALA A 52 -3.86 -1.02 25.61
C ALA A 52 -3.87 -2.14 26.69
N GLU A 53 -5.04 -2.68 27.03
CA GLU A 53 -5.23 -3.68 28.09
C GLU A 53 -5.22 -5.13 27.58
N CYS A 54 -5.24 -5.35 26.26
CA CYS A 54 -5.14 -6.69 25.68
C CYS A 54 -3.73 -6.83 25.09
N GLY A 55 -2.91 -7.75 25.62
CA GLY A 55 -1.50 -7.96 25.25
C GLY A 55 -1.24 -8.07 23.74
N ASN A 56 0.02 -7.92 23.29
CA ASN A 56 0.29 -8.01 21.86
C ASN A 56 0.02 -9.45 21.38
N LEU A 57 -0.52 -9.60 20.17
CA LEU A 57 -0.68 -10.93 19.54
C LEU A 57 0.64 -11.72 19.41
N GLU A 58 1.78 -11.03 19.48
CA GLU A 58 3.12 -11.65 19.49
C GLU A 58 3.48 -12.29 20.85
N ASP A 59 2.76 -11.92 21.91
CA ASP A 59 2.95 -12.42 23.28
C ASP A 59 2.16 -13.73 23.51
N TYR A 60 1.26 -14.10 22.59
CA TYR A 60 0.53 -15.37 22.64
C TYR A 60 1.40 -16.52 22.14
N MET A 61 1.58 -17.52 23.00
CA MET A 61 2.30 -18.75 22.74
C MET A 61 1.36 -19.88 22.36
N ILE A 62 1.81 -20.76 21.46
CA ILE A 62 1.08 -21.97 21.10
C ILE A 62 1.66 -23.12 21.92
N VAL A 63 0.83 -23.73 22.77
CA VAL A 63 1.22 -24.87 23.61
C VAL A 63 0.44 -26.11 23.18
N ARG A 64 1.15 -27.21 22.93
CA ARG A 64 0.52 -28.51 22.66
C ARG A 64 0.28 -29.24 23.97
N LYS A 65 -1.00 -29.54 24.27
CA LYS A 65 -1.41 -30.39 25.38
C LYS A 65 -1.89 -31.75 24.86
N LYS A 66 -2.32 -32.64 25.75
CA LYS A 66 -2.74 -34.02 25.40
C LYS A 66 -3.97 -34.05 24.49
N ASP A 67 -4.81 -33.03 24.56
CA ASP A 67 -6.14 -32.90 23.97
C ASP A 67 -6.21 -31.86 22.83
N GLY A 68 -5.14 -31.12 22.55
CA GLY A 68 -5.06 -30.22 21.39
C GLY A 68 -4.02 -29.11 21.52
N LEU A 69 -4.12 -28.12 20.64
CA LEU A 69 -3.30 -26.91 20.66
C LEU A 69 -4.02 -25.81 21.44
N TYR A 70 -3.31 -25.09 22.30
CA TYR A 70 -3.85 -24.00 23.10
C TYR A 70 -3.13 -22.70 22.76
N LEU A 71 -3.89 -21.60 22.78
CA LEU A 71 -3.33 -20.25 22.81
C LEU A 71 -3.21 -19.81 24.25
N THR A 72 -1.99 -19.54 24.69
CA THR A 72 -1.71 -19.06 26.04
C THR A 72 -1.05 -17.70 25.96
N ASP A 73 -1.52 -16.75 26.77
CA ASP A 73 -0.79 -15.50 26.95
C ASP A 73 0.52 -15.77 27.71
N ALA A 74 1.61 -15.09 27.34
CA ALA A 74 2.88 -15.16 28.07
C ALA A 74 2.80 -14.42 29.42
N ASP A 75 1.89 -13.46 29.56
CA ASP A 75 1.61 -12.76 30.81
C ASP A 75 0.40 -13.39 31.53
N GLU A 76 0.65 -14.02 32.69
CA GLU A 76 -0.40 -14.66 33.52
C GLU A 76 -1.50 -13.68 33.99
N GLU A 77 -1.26 -12.36 33.97
CA GLU A 77 -2.26 -11.35 34.32
C GLU A 77 -3.27 -11.09 33.19
N ALA A 78 -2.87 -11.11 31.93
CA ALA A 78 -3.78 -10.92 30.80
C ALA A 78 -4.71 -12.13 30.60
N ALA A 79 -4.25 -13.34 30.95
CA ALA A 79 -5.07 -14.54 31.03
C ALA A 79 -6.26 -14.40 32.02
N LYS A 80 -6.16 -13.52 33.04
CA LYS A 80 -7.27 -13.26 33.98
C LYS A 80 -8.40 -12.42 33.38
N ILE A 81 -8.14 -11.65 32.32
CA ILE A 81 -9.16 -10.82 31.65
C ILE A 81 -10.20 -11.72 30.97
N TRP A 82 -9.75 -12.80 30.33
CA TRP A 82 -10.61 -13.77 29.65
C TRP A 82 -11.26 -14.78 30.59
N GLY A 83 -10.64 -15.05 31.75
CA GLY A 83 -11.16 -15.95 32.78
C GLY A 83 -12.51 -15.56 33.42
N GLN A 84 -13.05 -14.38 33.09
CA GLN A 84 -14.39 -13.95 33.51
C GLN A 84 -15.51 -14.42 32.59
N PHE A 85 -15.19 -15.00 31.42
CA PHE A 85 -16.19 -15.46 30.44
C PHE A 85 -16.25 -16.99 30.40
N GLU A 86 -17.43 -17.58 30.60
CA GLU A 86 -17.66 -19.04 30.54
C GLU A 86 -17.27 -19.69 29.20
N ASN A 87 -17.10 -18.88 28.14
CA ASN A 87 -16.71 -19.31 26.80
C ASN A 87 -15.33 -18.78 26.40
N ASP A 88 -14.38 -18.70 27.33
CA ASP A 88 -13.00 -18.29 27.05
C ASP A 88 -12.36 -19.17 25.95
N PRO A 89 -12.10 -18.61 24.76
CA PRO A 89 -11.50 -19.36 23.65
C PRO A 89 -10.02 -19.68 23.89
N LEU A 90 -9.35 -19.08 24.89
CA LEU A 90 -7.95 -19.40 25.26
C LEU A 90 -7.86 -20.67 26.12
N GLN A 91 -8.94 -21.03 26.81
CA GLN A 91 -9.01 -22.23 27.66
C GLN A 91 -9.47 -23.49 26.93
N LYS A 92 -9.67 -23.42 25.60
CA LYS A 92 -10.15 -24.53 24.78
C LYS A 92 -9.07 -25.05 23.82
N PRO A 93 -9.05 -26.37 23.54
CA PRO A 93 -8.13 -26.95 22.56
C PRO A 93 -8.61 -26.65 21.13
N TYR A 94 -7.65 -26.42 20.24
CA TYR A 94 -7.81 -26.34 18.79
C TYR A 94 -7.12 -27.52 18.11
N ASP A 95 -7.70 -28.01 17.01
CA ASP A 95 -7.07 -29.02 16.16
C ASP A 95 -5.94 -28.40 15.32
N GLN A 96 -6.15 -27.17 14.85
CA GLN A 96 -5.24 -26.45 13.97
C GLN A 96 -5.21 -24.96 14.32
N ILE A 97 -4.00 -24.40 14.37
CA ILE A 97 -3.77 -22.96 14.55
C ILE A 97 -3.06 -22.42 13.31
N ILE A 98 -3.65 -21.42 12.66
CA ILE A 98 -3.18 -20.81 11.41
C ILE A 98 -2.70 -19.39 11.68
N ARG A 99 -1.38 -19.18 11.62
CA ARG A 99 -0.75 -17.88 11.89
C ARG A 99 -0.79 -16.99 10.66
N CYS A 100 -1.61 -15.95 10.70
CA CYS A 100 -1.81 -14.93 9.67
C CYS A 100 -1.23 -13.57 10.10
N LEU A 101 -0.04 -13.60 10.72
CA LEU A 101 0.63 -12.43 11.32
C LEU A 101 1.34 -11.52 10.30
N GLY A 102 1.22 -11.82 9.01
CA GLY A 102 1.95 -11.15 7.94
C GLY A 102 3.40 -11.64 7.82
N PHE A 103 4.20 -10.87 7.07
CA PHE A 103 5.58 -11.20 6.74
C PHE A 103 6.52 -10.06 7.16
N ARG A 104 7.75 -10.42 7.51
CA ARG A 104 8.85 -9.47 7.74
C ARG A 104 9.88 -9.61 6.62
N PHE A 105 10.45 -8.48 6.21
CA PHE A 105 11.52 -8.47 5.21
C PHE A 105 12.79 -9.04 5.86
N ASP A 106 13.41 -10.03 5.22
CA ASP A 106 14.66 -10.62 5.71
C ASP A 106 15.84 -9.70 5.39
N THR A 107 16.42 -9.13 6.45
CA THR A 107 17.54 -8.19 6.34
C THR A 107 18.90 -8.89 6.48
N SER A 108 18.95 -10.21 6.68
CA SER A 108 20.18 -10.93 7.05
C SER A 108 21.29 -10.85 6.01
N ILE A 109 20.94 -10.69 4.73
CA ILE A 109 21.91 -10.52 3.63
C ILE A 109 22.46 -9.09 3.50
N PHE A 110 21.91 -8.15 4.27
CA PHE A 110 22.22 -6.73 4.20
C PHE A 110 22.96 -6.29 5.47
N SER A 111 23.84 -5.29 5.36
CA SER A 111 24.37 -4.66 6.57
C SER A 111 23.23 -3.94 7.30
N ASN A 112 23.29 -3.91 8.64
CA ASN A 112 22.27 -3.25 9.50
C ASN A 112 22.04 -1.76 9.17
N GLN A 113 22.88 -1.15 8.33
CA GLN A 113 22.79 0.25 7.92
C GLN A 113 21.66 0.49 6.91
N LEU A 114 21.19 -0.51 6.17
CA LEU A 114 20.18 -0.29 5.12
C LEU A 114 18.78 0.07 5.63
N PHE A 115 18.46 -0.23 6.90
CA PHE A 115 17.10 -0.10 7.45
C PHE A 115 17.00 1.02 8.48
N GLY A 116 16.11 1.98 8.22
CA GLY A 116 15.90 3.12 9.12
C GLY A 116 14.56 3.85 8.98
N GLY A 117 13.67 3.42 8.06
CA GLY A 117 12.38 4.08 7.78
C GLY A 117 11.30 3.87 8.85
N TYR A 118 10.01 4.11 8.50
CA TYR A 118 8.85 3.97 9.40
C TYR A 118 8.93 2.70 10.27
N LYS A 119 9.11 2.87 11.59
CA LYS A 119 9.30 1.77 12.56
C LYS A 119 10.36 0.73 12.14
N ARG A 120 11.43 1.16 11.44
CA ARG A 120 12.48 0.32 10.84
C ARG A 120 11.95 -0.76 9.88
N LYS A 121 10.73 -0.61 9.37
CA LYS A 121 10.07 -1.57 8.47
C LYS A 121 10.62 -1.54 7.05
N TYR A 122 11.10 -0.37 6.61
CA TYR A 122 11.53 -0.15 5.23
C TYR A 122 12.96 0.40 5.18
N PRO A 123 13.72 0.08 4.11
CA PRO A 123 15.02 0.65 3.88
C PRO A 123 14.94 2.14 3.54
N LEU A 124 15.98 2.90 3.90
CA LEU A 124 16.08 4.32 3.54
C LEU A 124 16.54 4.44 2.09
N ILE A 125 15.68 5.07 1.27
CA ILE A 125 15.91 5.23 -0.16
C ILE A 125 15.60 6.63 -0.65
N THR A 126 16.32 7.06 -1.67
CA THR A 126 16.13 8.30 -2.40
C THR A 126 14.96 8.19 -3.41
N PRO A 127 14.46 9.33 -3.92
CA PRO A 127 13.40 9.34 -4.94
C PRO A 127 13.69 8.56 -6.23
N ASP A 128 14.97 8.38 -6.60
CA ASP A 128 15.45 7.58 -7.72
C ASP A 128 15.73 6.10 -7.34
N TYR A 129 15.22 5.67 -6.18
CA TYR A 129 15.26 4.29 -5.66
C TYR A 129 16.62 3.78 -5.19
N GLN A 130 17.61 4.65 -5.04
CA GLN A 130 18.91 4.29 -4.51
C GLN A 130 18.87 4.25 -2.98
N SER A 131 19.69 3.41 -2.36
CA SER A 131 19.94 3.48 -0.92
C SER A 131 20.60 4.82 -0.55
N THR A 132 20.19 5.41 0.58
CA THR A 132 20.85 6.61 1.14
C THR A 132 22.21 6.29 1.78
N GLU A 133 22.42 5.05 2.21
CA GLU A 133 23.59 4.65 2.99
C GLU A 133 24.64 3.94 2.13
N ILE A 134 24.21 3.11 1.16
CA ILE A 134 25.12 2.31 0.35
C ILE A 134 25.02 2.75 -1.12
N PRO A 135 26.08 3.37 -1.67
CA PRO A 135 26.13 3.75 -3.08
C PRO A 135 25.89 2.55 -4.00
N VAL A 136 25.26 2.80 -5.15
CA VAL A 136 25.04 1.80 -6.22
C VAL A 136 24.10 0.64 -5.83
N ILE A 137 23.51 0.66 -4.63
CA ILE A 137 22.42 -0.25 -4.26
C ILE A 137 21.08 0.42 -4.58
N TYR A 138 20.25 -0.26 -5.37
CA TYR A 138 18.90 0.16 -5.69
C TYR A 138 17.88 -0.83 -5.15
N ILE A 139 16.75 -0.32 -4.69
CA ILE A 139 15.72 -1.11 -4.03
C ILE A 139 14.42 -0.97 -4.82
N VAL A 140 13.76 -2.10 -5.06
CA VAL A 140 12.50 -2.20 -5.82
C VAL A 140 11.58 -3.22 -5.14
N GLY A 141 10.30 -3.22 -5.51
CA GLY A 141 9.31 -4.11 -4.90
C GLY A 141 8.63 -3.48 -3.70
N THR A 142 8.04 -4.31 -2.85
CA THR A 142 7.30 -3.89 -1.65
C THR A 142 8.16 -3.10 -0.65
N ALA A 143 9.49 -3.29 -0.68
CA ALA A 143 10.45 -2.55 0.16
C ALA A 143 10.49 -1.05 -0.17
N THR A 144 10.10 -0.63 -1.38
CA THR A 144 10.07 0.79 -1.78
C THR A 144 8.88 1.57 -1.25
N HIS A 145 7.94 0.90 -0.58
CA HIS A 145 6.71 1.51 -0.10
C HIS A 145 6.93 2.57 1.01
N LEU A 146 8.18 2.80 1.43
CA LEU A 146 8.55 3.97 2.24
C LEU A 146 8.18 5.29 1.54
N LEU A 147 8.43 5.39 0.23
CA LEU A 147 8.28 6.65 -0.52
C LEU A 147 6.83 7.14 -0.62
N ASP A 148 5.88 6.21 -0.54
CA ASP A 148 4.45 6.46 -0.74
C ASP A 148 3.59 5.77 0.33
N HIS A 149 4.13 5.53 1.52
CA HIS A 149 3.40 4.85 2.60
C HIS A 149 2.08 5.57 2.90
N ARG A 150 0.96 4.84 2.79
CA ARG A 150 -0.43 5.35 2.91
C ARG A 150 -0.81 6.43 1.87
N LYS A 151 0.02 6.61 0.85
CA LYS A 151 -0.20 7.59 -0.22
C LYS A 151 -0.52 6.92 -1.54
N SER A 152 0.16 5.87 -1.96
CA SER A 152 -0.06 5.25 -3.27
C SER A 152 0.08 3.71 -3.24
N ALA A 153 0.03 3.09 -4.41
CA ALA A 153 -0.13 1.64 -4.57
C ALA A 153 1.21 0.85 -4.60
N ARG A 154 2.35 1.44 -4.22
CA ARG A 154 3.67 0.79 -4.34
C ARG A 154 3.81 -0.47 -3.48
N GLY A 155 2.97 -0.61 -2.45
CA GLY A 155 2.87 -1.81 -1.61
C GLY A 155 2.28 -3.05 -2.31
N PHE A 156 1.74 -2.92 -3.52
CA PHE A 156 1.12 -4.00 -4.28
C PHE A 156 1.76 -4.19 -5.66
N ILE A 157 1.48 -5.34 -6.29
CA ILE A 157 1.98 -5.71 -7.64
C ILE A 157 1.75 -4.64 -8.69
N HIS A 158 0.67 -3.86 -8.56
CA HIS A 158 0.35 -2.78 -9.47
C HIS A 158 1.26 -1.56 -9.30
N GLY A 159 1.74 -1.23 -8.11
CA GLY A 159 2.61 -0.06 -7.96
C GLY A 159 4.09 -0.37 -8.14
N PHE A 160 4.58 -1.50 -7.60
CA PHE A 160 6.01 -1.79 -7.75
C PHE A 160 6.42 -2.16 -9.18
N ARG A 161 5.52 -2.65 -10.05
CA ARG A 161 5.83 -2.85 -11.48
C ARG A 161 6.24 -1.54 -12.16
N TYR A 162 5.57 -0.43 -11.83
CA TYR A 162 5.89 0.88 -12.40
C TYR A 162 7.12 1.48 -11.74
N SER A 163 7.36 1.16 -10.46
CA SER A 163 8.61 1.49 -9.78
C SER A 163 9.82 0.82 -10.44
N ALA A 164 9.69 -0.48 -10.76
CA ALA A 164 10.72 -1.23 -11.48
C ALA A 164 10.95 -0.65 -12.88
N ARG A 165 9.90 -0.28 -13.60
CA ARG A 165 10.00 0.36 -14.91
C ARG A 165 10.66 1.73 -14.85
N ALA A 166 10.30 2.56 -13.87
CA ALA A 166 10.94 3.85 -13.66
C ALA A 166 12.43 3.67 -13.32
N LEU A 167 12.76 2.78 -12.37
CA LEU A 167 14.14 2.46 -12.03
C LEU A 167 14.94 1.98 -13.24
N ASN A 168 14.37 1.10 -14.07
CA ASN A 168 15.03 0.65 -15.30
C ASN A 168 15.42 1.82 -16.21
N LYS A 169 14.51 2.78 -16.43
CA LYS A 169 14.80 3.98 -17.24
C LYS A 169 15.90 4.86 -16.62
N ILE A 170 15.92 4.99 -15.29
CA ILE A 170 16.97 5.72 -14.56
C ILE A 170 18.33 5.06 -14.76
N LEU A 171 18.40 3.73 -14.62
CA LEU A 171 19.63 2.95 -14.76
C LEU A 171 20.14 2.93 -16.21
N SER A 172 19.23 2.84 -17.18
CA SER A 172 19.52 2.97 -18.62
C SER A 172 20.32 4.23 -18.93
N TRP A 173 19.87 5.39 -18.43
CA TRP A 173 20.64 6.62 -18.61
C TRP A 173 21.95 6.60 -17.82
N ARG A 174 21.87 6.30 -16.52
CA ARG A 174 23.00 6.42 -15.59
C ARG A 174 24.21 5.55 -15.96
N TYR A 175 23.97 4.34 -16.50
CA TYR A 175 25.03 3.36 -16.74
C TYR A 175 25.19 2.95 -18.21
N HIS A 176 24.22 3.24 -19.07
CA HIS A 176 24.24 2.84 -20.48
C HIS A 176 24.13 4.01 -21.46
N GLY A 177 23.93 5.24 -20.97
CA GLY A 177 23.80 6.43 -21.83
C GLY A 177 22.51 6.45 -22.65
N GLU A 178 21.54 5.60 -22.32
CA GLU A 178 20.24 5.53 -22.99
C GLU A 178 19.30 6.55 -22.36
N THR A 179 18.92 7.59 -23.11
CA THR A 179 18.06 8.64 -22.58
C THR A 179 16.66 8.13 -22.27
N TRP A 180 15.93 8.88 -21.44
CA TRP A 180 14.57 8.51 -21.07
C TRP A 180 13.67 8.36 -22.31
N PRO A 181 12.92 7.25 -22.44
CA PRO A 181 12.07 7.03 -23.61
C PRO A 181 11.06 8.16 -23.82
N LYS A 182 11.06 8.73 -25.02
CA LYS A 182 10.23 9.89 -25.39
C LYS A 182 9.62 9.74 -26.77
N GLN A 183 8.46 10.35 -26.95
CA GLN A 183 7.77 10.44 -28.24
C GLN A 183 7.61 11.90 -28.65
N ALA A 184 7.96 12.23 -29.89
CA ALA A 184 7.88 13.59 -30.40
C ALA A 184 6.65 13.81 -31.29
N TYR A 185 6.00 14.95 -31.14
CA TYR A 185 4.76 15.30 -31.82
C TYR A 185 4.77 16.77 -32.26
N SER A 186 4.04 17.09 -33.33
CA SER A 186 3.76 18.50 -33.67
C SER A 186 2.89 19.16 -32.60
N ILE A 187 3.07 20.46 -32.36
CA ILE A 187 2.34 21.22 -31.34
C ILE A 187 0.81 21.16 -31.50
N SER A 188 0.32 21.00 -32.73
CA SER A 188 -1.11 20.81 -33.02
C SER A 188 -1.71 19.57 -32.37
N ASN A 189 -0.88 18.57 -32.01
CA ASN A 189 -1.31 17.33 -31.37
C ASN A 189 -1.24 17.38 -29.83
N LEU A 190 -0.89 18.51 -29.21
CA LEU A 190 -0.68 18.59 -27.77
C LEU A 190 -1.93 18.17 -26.99
N LEU A 191 -3.08 18.74 -27.34
CA LEU A 191 -4.34 18.42 -26.69
C LEU A 191 -4.79 16.96 -26.92
N PRO A 192 -4.90 16.45 -28.16
CA PRO A 192 -5.38 15.08 -28.38
C PRO A 192 -4.46 14.02 -27.76
N VAL A 193 -3.13 14.20 -27.81
CA VAL A 193 -2.18 13.27 -27.17
C VAL A 193 -2.34 13.31 -25.65
N THR A 194 -2.45 14.49 -25.05
CA THR A 194 -2.61 14.64 -23.59
C THR A 194 -3.93 14.05 -23.11
N VAL A 195 -5.05 14.30 -23.81
CA VAL A 195 -6.36 13.72 -23.46
C VAL A 195 -6.35 12.21 -23.58
N LYS A 196 -5.73 11.66 -24.65
CA LYS A 196 -5.57 10.21 -24.78
C LYS A 196 -4.80 9.63 -23.58
N ARG A 197 -3.69 10.26 -23.20
CA ARG A 197 -2.89 9.85 -22.04
C ARG A 197 -3.68 9.89 -20.74
N ILE A 198 -4.44 10.95 -20.47
CA ILE A 198 -5.29 11.02 -19.27
C ILE A 198 -6.27 9.83 -19.18
N ASN A 199 -6.82 9.39 -20.32
CA ASN A 199 -7.79 8.29 -20.34
C ASN A 199 -7.15 6.89 -20.28
N GLU A 200 -5.92 6.71 -20.77
CA GLU A 200 -5.32 5.38 -20.98
C GLU A 200 -4.08 5.10 -20.09
N ALA A 201 -3.51 6.11 -19.43
CA ALA A 201 -2.24 5.99 -18.71
C ALA A 201 -2.36 5.22 -17.40
N SER A 202 -2.12 3.91 -17.48
CA SER A 202 -2.13 3.00 -16.33
C SER A 202 -1.05 3.30 -15.28
N GLY A 203 0.10 3.85 -15.67
CA GLY A 203 1.21 4.16 -14.75
C GLY A 203 0.88 5.25 -13.76
N ILE A 204 0.58 6.45 -14.24
CA ILE A 204 0.21 7.60 -13.39
C ILE A 204 -1.13 7.40 -12.67
N TYR A 205 -2.03 6.55 -13.20
CA TYR A 205 -3.25 6.14 -12.51
C TYR A 205 -2.96 5.28 -11.28
N GLN A 206 -2.14 4.24 -11.42
CA GLN A 206 -1.81 3.34 -10.31
C GLN A 206 -0.82 3.97 -9.32
N MET A 207 0.03 4.87 -9.80
CA MET A 207 1.06 5.59 -9.04
C MET A 207 0.70 7.07 -8.85
N PHE A 208 -0.57 7.35 -8.60
CA PHE A 208 -1.08 8.71 -8.41
C PHE A 208 -0.26 9.47 -7.36
N GLY A 209 0.04 10.74 -7.66
CA GLY A 209 0.90 11.61 -6.84
C GLY A 209 2.36 11.14 -6.68
N GLN A 210 2.80 10.10 -7.38
CA GLN A 210 4.16 9.54 -7.28
C GLN A 210 4.87 9.47 -8.63
N LEU A 211 4.16 9.08 -9.69
CA LEU A 211 4.64 9.16 -11.06
C LEU A 211 3.84 10.22 -11.83
N VAL A 212 4.54 10.87 -12.75
CA VAL A 212 3.99 11.90 -13.63
C VAL A 212 4.45 11.68 -15.05
N ASP A 213 3.70 12.18 -16.02
CA ASP A 213 4.19 12.33 -17.37
C ASP A 213 4.77 13.75 -17.53
N VAL A 214 5.81 13.89 -18.34
CA VAL A 214 6.51 15.15 -18.59
C VAL A 214 6.41 15.50 -20.07
N ILE A 215 6.00 16.73 -20.36
CA ILE A 215 5.87 17.26 -21.71
C ILE A 215 6.87 18.40 -21.87
N LEU A 216 7.85 18.25 -22.75
CA LEU A 216 8.81 19.29 -23.08
C LEU A 216 8.39 19.96 -24.40
N ILE A 217 8.06 21.25 -24.33
CA ILE A 217 7.46 22.00 -25.43
C ILE A 217 8.48 23.00 -26.00
N ASN A 218 8.59 23.06 -27.31
CA ASN A 218 9.24 24.14 -28.04
C ASN A 218 8.21 24.91 -28.90
N SER A 219 8.65 25.78 -29.81
CA SER A 219 7.76 26.61 -30.62
C SER A 219 6.88 25.85 -31.61
N ILE A 220 7.27 24.66 -32.07
CA ILE A 220 6.61 23.94 -33.17
C ILE A 220 6.26 22.48 -32.84
N SER A 221 6.84 21.93 -31.78
CA SER A 221 6.72 20.52 -31.39
C SER A 221 6.82 20.34 -29.89
N PHE A 222 6.48 19.15 -29.42
CA PHE A 222 6.71 18.72 -28.04
C PHE A 222 7.20 17.28 -27.97
N GLU A 223 7.91 16.96 -26.89
CA GLU A 223 8.35 15.61 -26.54
C GLU A 223 7.58 15.16 -25.29
N TYR A 224 7.08 13.94 -25.32
CA TYR A 224 6.28 13.34 -24.25
C TYR A 224 7.06 12.21 -23.59
N LEU A 225 7.29 12.31 -22.29
CA LEU A 225 8.02 11.35 -21.48
C LEU A 225 7.09 10.76 -20.43
N GLU A 226 6.98 9.43 -20.42
CA GLU A 226 6.02 8.76 -19.55
C GLU A 226 6.66 8.33 -18.21
N GLU A 227 5.91 8.47 -17.13
CA GLU A 227 6.11 7.82 -15.82
C GLU A 227 7.41 8.17 -15.09
N PHE A 228 7.68 9.46 -14.99
CA PHE A 228 8.80 10.03 -14.27
C PHE A 228 8.49 10.17 -12.76
N PRO A 229 9.42 9.85 -11.84
CA PRO A 229 9.24 10.08 -10.40
C PRO A 229 9.16 11.57 -10.06
N ILE A 230 7.99 12.04 -9.60
CA ILE A 230 7.78 13.48 -9.37
C ILE A 230 8.75 14.10 -8.35
N ASN A 231 9.15 13.31 -7.34
CA ASN A 231 10.07 13.77 -6.30
C ASN A 231 11.50 14.00 -6.83
N SER A 232 11.81 13.55 -8.04
CA SER A 232 13.09 13.73 -8.73
C SER A 232 13.06 14.83 -9.80
N ILE A 233 11.97 15.61 -9.91
CA ILE A 233 11.78 16.56 -11.02
C ILE A 233 12.84 17.67 -11.06
N ARG A 234 13.41 18.02 -9.90
CA ARG A 234 14.50 19.01 -9.82
C ARG A 234 15.79 18.54 -10.48
N GLU A 235 15.98 17.22 -10.56
CA GLU A 235 17.14 16.54 -11.14
C GLU A 235 16.81 15.95 -12.51
N PHE A 236 15.72 16.40 -13.15
CA PHE A 236 15.19 15.81 -14.38
C PHE A 236 16.28 15.58 -15.44
N GLY A 237 17.08 16.60 -15.78
CA GLY A 237 18.12 16.46 -16.79
C GLY A 237 19.23 15.49 -16.40
N GLN A 238 19.57 15.39 -15.10
CA GLN A 238 20.57 14.45 -14.60
C GLN A 238 20.08 13.00 -14.66
N ILE A 239 18.79 12.79 -14.45
CA ILE A 239 18.16 11.46 -14.41
C ILE A 239 17.76 10.95 -15.79
N THR A 240 17.40 11.86 -16.70
CA THR A 240 16.89 11.49 -18.03
C THR A 240 17.92 11.63 -19.15
N GLY A 241 18.97 12.43 -18.93
CA GLY A 241 19.89 12.87 -19.97
C GLY A 241 19.34 13.96 -20.88
N GLU A 242 18.15 14.48 -20.58
CA GLU A 242 17.48 15.48 -21.43
C GLU A 242 17.84 16.91 -21.03
N SER A 243 18.13 17.75 -22.02
CA SER A 243 18.27 19.19 -21.82
C SER A 243 16.91 19.87 -21.91
N ILE A 244 16.63 20.72 -20.92
CA ILE A 244 15.44 21.59 -20.88
C ILE A 244 15.73 22.97 -21.50
N SER A 245 16.97 23.22 -21.96
CA SER A 245 17.33 24.50 -22.59
C SER A 245 16.38 24.83 -23.75
N ASN A 246 15.79 26.04 -23.73
CA ASN A 246 14.84 26.53 -24.74
C ASN A 246 13.54 25.71 -24.88
N LYS A 247 13.18 24.93 -23.86
CA LYS A 247 11.91 24.20 -23.79
C LYS A 247 11.14 24.63 -22.54
N SER A 248 9.81 24.66 -22.64
CA SER A 248 8.91 24.77 -21.48
C SER A 248 8.51 23.37 -21.02
N MET A 249 8.39 23.15 -19.71
CA MET A 249 8.05 21.85 -19.15
C MET A 249 6.63 21.88 -18.56
N ILE A 250 5.78 20.96 -19.01
CA ILE A 250 4.50 20.67 -18.39
C ILE A 250 4.60 19.32 -17.70
N VAL A 251 4.16 19.25 -16.45
CA VAL A 251 4.08 18.02 -15.69
C VAL A 251 2.62 17.65 -15.50
N LEU A 252 2.27 16.45 -15.97
CA LEU A 252 0.93 15.88 -15.89
C LEU A 252 0.92 14.79 -14.81
N GLY A 253 0.15 15.01 -13.75
CA GLY A 253 -0.06 14.04 -12.69
C GLY A 253 -1.54 13.79 -12.43
N LEU A 254 -1.85 12.59 -11.91
CA LEU A 254 -3.15 12.30 -11.32
C LEU A 254 -3.03 12.36 -9.80
N GLU A 255 -3.92 13.10 -9.15
CA GLU A 255 -4.04 13.23 -7.71
C GLU A 255 -5.50 12.97 -7.29
N TYR A 256 -5.72 12.51 -6.06
CA TYR A 256 -7.09 12.47 -5.52
C TYR A 256 -7.59 13.89 -5.24
N GLY A 257 -8.88 14.13 -5.46
CA GLY A 257 -9.54 15.36 -5.00
C GLY A 257 -9.43 15.56 -3.49
N GLU A 258 -9.55 16.81 -3.03
CA GLU A 258 -9.39 17.19 -1.62
C GLU A 258 -10.43 16.51 -0.70
N ASP A 259 -11.60 16.16 -1.24
CA ASP A 259 -12.70 15.49 -0.53
C ASP A 259 -12.62 13.94 -0.57
N TYR A 260 -11.50 13.37 -1.03
CA TYR A 260 -11.33 11.92 -1.06
C TYR A 260 -10.98 11.37 0.33
N HIS A 261 -11.96 10.79 1.01
CA HIS A 261 -11.83 10.25 2.38
C HIS A 261 -11.50 8.75 2.47
N GLY A 262 -11.09 8.13 1.36
CA GLY A 262 -10.66 6.74 1.32
C GLY A 262 -11.80 5.73 1.15
N PRO A 263 -11.47 4.43 1.01
CA PRO A 263 -12.41 3.37 0.61
C PRO A 263 -13.40 2.93 1.70
N SER A 264 -13.44 3.58 2.86
CA SER A 264 -14.24 3.20 4.04
C SER A 264 -15.62 3.87 4.13
N GLU A 265 -15.96 4.76 3.19
CA GLU A 265 -17.31 5.32 3.07
C GLU A 265 -18.15 4.42 2.15
N ASP A 266 -19.19 3.81 2.72
CA ASP A 266 -20.23 2.95 2.13
C ASP A 266 -20.06 2.49 0.66
N ILE A 267 -19.73 1.20 0.51
CA ILE A 267 -19.52 0.53 -0.78
C ILE A 267 -20.80 0.41 -1.63
N PHE A 268 -21.99 0.65 -1.05
CA PHE A 268 -23.32 0.50 -1.66
C PHE A 268 -24.10 1.82 -1.78
N ARG A 269 -23.48 2.97 -1.50
CA ARG A 269 -24.15 4.27 -1.56
C ARG A 269 -24.70 4.55 -2.96
N GLU A 270 -25.98 4.94 -3.08
CA GLU A 270 -26.66 5.16 -4.38
C GLU A 270 -26.07 6.34 -5.18
N ASP A 271 -25.38 7.26 -4.52
CA ASP A 271 -24.62 8.35 -5.12
C ASP A 271 -23.24 7.90 -5.62
N ARG A 272 -23.00 6.58 -5.74
CA ARG A 272 -21.80 6.05 -6.36
C ARG A 272 -21.62 6.71 -7.71
N SER A 273 -20.55 7.47 -7.77
CA SER A 273 -19.93 7.99 -8.96
C SER A 273 -19.48 6.84 -9.88
N SER A 274 -20.44 6.17 -10.50
CA SER A 274 -20.24 5.60 -11.84
C SER A 274 -19.98 6.71 -12.88
N TYR A 275 -20.09 8.00 -12.49
CA TYR A 275 -19.84 9.17 -13.34
C TYR A 275 -19.20 10.41 -12.67
N ARG A 276 -18.68 10.31 -11.43
CA ARG A 276 -17.96 11.42 -10.76
C ARG A 276 -16.58 10.99 -10.30
N THR A 277 -15.72 10.79 -11.30
CA THR A 277 -14.28 10.64 -11.14
C THR A 277 -13.69 12.01 -10.81
N GLU A 278 -13.73 12.45 -9.56
CA GLU A 278 -12.87 13.56 -9.12
C GLU A 278 -11.44 13.02 -8.85
N ILE A 279 -10.88 12.32 -9.84
CA ILE A 279 -9.43 12.28 -9.99
C ILE A 279 -9.06 13.67 -10.48
N CYS A 280 -8.56 14.50 -9.58
CA CYS A 280 -8.10 15.82 -9.94
C CYS A 280 -6.84 15.63 -10.79
N THR A 281 -6.92 15.97 -12.07
CA THR A 281 -5.73 16.04 -12.91
C THR A 281 -4.97 17.30 -12.50
N SER A 282 -3.80 17.12 -11.86
CA SER A 282 -2.95 18.25 -11.52
C SER A 282 -2.02 18.53 -12.70
N ILE A 283 -2.17 19.72 -13.28
CA ILE A 283 -1.25 20.23 -14.29
C ILE A 283 -0.35 21.24 -13.59
N LYS A 284 0.94 20.91 -13.48
CA LYS A 284 1.95 21.84 -12.98
C LYS A 284 2.77 22.35 -14.15
N LEU A 285 2.72 23.66 -14.38
CA LEU A 285 3.51 24.34 -15.40
C LEU A 285 4.84 24.79 -14.78
N PHE A 286 5.95 24.39 -15.40
CA PHE A 286 7.29 24.84 -15.03
C PHE A 286 7.87 25.62 -16.21
N THR A 287 7.92 26.94 -16.10
CA THR A 287 8.68 27.80 -17.02
C THR A 287 10.13 27.91 -16.52
N SER A 288 11.07 28.30 -17.39
CA SER A 288 12.47 28.53 -17.02
C SER A 288 12.56 29.60 -15.94
N GLY A 289 12.62 29.15 -14.68
CA GLY A 289 12.40 29.94 -13.47
C GLY A 289 11.46 29.17 -12.54
N PHE A 290 12.01 28.50 -11.53
CA PHE A 290 11.26 27.61 -10.64
C PHE A 290 10.16 28.35 -9.87
N ILE A 291 8.95 28.38 -10.43
CA ILE A 291 7.74 28.72 -9.68
C ILE A 291 7.02 27.40 -9.41
N LEU A 292 7.27 26.83 -8.24
CA LEU A 292 6.33 25.89 -7.64
C LEU A 292 5.10 26.71 -7.28
N LEU A 293 4.01 26.59 -8.04
CA LEU A 293 2.73 27.09 -7.55
C LEU A 293 2.46 26.38 -6.22
N PRO A 294 2.26 27.13 -5.12
CA PRO A 294 2.02 26.53 -3.83
C PRO A 294 0.77 25.66 -3.92
N ARG A 295 0.77 24.53 -3.21
CA ARG A 295 -0.52 23.93 -2.82
C ARG A 295 -1.32 25.04 -2.15
N PRO A 296 -2.59 25.29 -2.53
CA PRO A 296 -3.44 26.10 -1.70
C PRO A 296 -3.39 25.52 -0.27
N SER A 297 -3.00 26.38 0.67
CA SER A 297 -2.98 26.02 2.08
C SER A 297 -4.41 25.86 2.57
N LYS A 298 -4.60 24.90 3.49
CA LYS A 298 -5.78 24.68 4.33
C LYS A 298 -6.59 25.92 4.66
#